data_AF-A0A4P8HN91-F1
#
_entry.id   AF-A0A4P8HN91-F1
#
_cell.length_a   1.000
_cell.length_b   1.000
_cell.length_c   1.000
_cell.angle_alpha   90.00
_cell.angle_beta   90.00
_cell.angle_gamma   90.00
#
_symmetry.space_group_name_H-M   'P 1'
#
loop_
_entity.id
_entity.type
_entity.pdbx_description
1 polymer ?
#
loop_
_entity_poly.entity_id
_entity_poly.type
_entity_poly.pdbx_seq_one_letter_code
_entity_poly.pdbx_strand_id
1 'polypeptide(L)'
;MKAVMLIGGLLLAGGALAQADAPAPVQSVEQADTILAQVAKERAAAENAYAEREQVCYSKFFVNNCLDEAKEERRARLAELRTREIDANYFKRKNAVDLRDRELQDRNQRDAAEEVSRAANPPAPTVDPADKPRPQPTGKLPAQRQAEHAAREQQRAAQEAAEAGERARKVEEFQQKQTDAAERQKRVAEKQAERQAKRAKREADEAAKQAAEAERARQKAQGK
;
A
#
# COMPACT_ATOMS: atom_id res chain seq x y z
N MET A 1 34.34 -70.54 -13.37
CA MET A 1 33.21 -71.30 -13.93
C MET A 1 31.93 -70.55 -13.57
N LYS A 2 31.45 -69.73 -14.51
CA LYS A 2 30.13 -69.85 -15.17
C LYS A 2 28.92 -69.69 -14.22
N ALA A 3 28.34 -68.49 -14.23
CA ALA A 3 26.90 -68.29 -14.41
C ALA A 3 26.62 -66.82 -14.76
N VAL A 4 26.37 -66.59 -16.05
CA VAL A 4 25.70 -65.40 -16.59
C VAL A 4 24.20 -65.66 -16.46
N MET A 5 23.42 -64.72 -15.94
CA MET A 5 22.02 -64.61 -16.35
C MET A 5 21.55 -63.16 -16.36
N LEU A 6 21.11 -62.78 -17.57
CA LEU A 6 20.51 -61.53 -17.98
C LEU A 6 19.16 -61.27 -17.29
N ILE A 7 19.00 -60.07 -16.74
CA ILE A 7 17.72 -59.36 -16.60
C ILE A 7 18.08 -57.89 -16.85
N GLY A 8 17.78 -57.29 -17.99
CA GLY A 8 16.43 -57.04 -18.46
C GLY A 8 16.12 -55.57 -18.15
N GLY A 9 16.71 -54.68 -18.94
CA GLY A 9 16.55 -53.23 -18.81
C GLY A 9 15.11 -52.81 -19.15
N LEU A 10 14.42 -52.26 -18.17
CA LEU A 10 13.15 -51.57 -18.36
C LEU A 10 13.40 -50.06 -18.18
N LEU A 11 13.65 -49.39 -19.30
CA LEU A 11 13.65 -47.94 -19.43
C LEU A 11 12.22 -47.43 -19.15
N LEU A 12 11.95 -47.04 -17.91
CA LEU A 12 10.82 -46.18 -17.59
C LEU A 12 11.16 -44.75 -18.01
N ALA A 13 10.77 -44.41 -19.24
CA ALA A 13 10.51 -43.04 -19.65
C ALA A 13 9.21 -42.56 -18.98
N GLY A 14 9.31 -42.16 -17.71
CA GLY A 14 8.23 -41.50 -16.97
C GLY A 14 8.41 -39.98 -17.08
N GLY A 15 7.41 -39.32 -17.68
CA GLY A 15 7.47 -37.91 -18.07
C GLY A 15 7.88 -36.96 -16.95
N ALA A 16 8.80 -36.06 -17.28
CA ALA A 16 8.97 -34.82 -16.56
C ALA A 16 7.67 -34.02 -16.70
N LEU A 17 6.78 -34.13 -15.70
CA LEU A 17 5.75 -33.15 -15.48
C LEU A 17 6.48 -31.80 -15.34
N ALA A 18 6.28 -30.92 -16.31
CA ALA A 18 6.60 -29.52 -16.18
C ALA A 18 5.95 -29.06 -14.87
N GLN A 19 6.79 -28.79 -13.87
CA GLN A 19 6.34 -28.04 -12.70
C GLN A 19 5.97 -26.67 -13.27
N ALA A 20 4.68 -26.48 -13.51
CA ALA A 20 4.15 -25.14 -13.66
C ALA A 20 4.51 -24.44 -12.34
N ASP A 21 5.48 -23.54 -12.40
CA ASP A 21 5.80 -22.65 -11.30
C ASP A 21 4.49 -22.01 -10.86
N ALA A 22 3.91 -22.51 -9.78
CA ALA A 22 2.72 -21.95 -9.21
C ALA A 22 3.07 -20.50 -8.86
N PRO A 23 2.26 -19.51 -9.29
CA PRO A 23 2.55 -18.12 -8.98
C PRO A 23 2.72 -18.01 -7.47
N ALA A 24 3.83 -17.38 -7.05
CA ALA A 24 4.14 -17.22 -5.63
C ALA A 24 2.93 -16.61 -4.91
N PRO A 25 2.53 -17.17 -3.75
CA PRO A 25 1.31 -16.72 -3.07
C PRO A 25 1.41 -15.25 -2.71
N VAL A 26 0.31 -14.51 -2.87
CA VAL A 26 0.20 -13.11 -2.48
C VAL A 26 0.30 -13.02 -0.95
N GLN A 27 1.25 -12.22 -0.44
CA GLN A 27 1.61 -12.19 0.98
C GLN A 27 1.17 -10.91 1.69
N SER A 28 0.88 -9.83 0.96
CA SER A 28 0.46 -8.55 1.53
C SER A 28 -0.62 -7.86 0.71
N VAL A 29 -1.32 -6.91 1.33
CA VAL A 29 -2.37 -6.12 0.67
C VAL A 29 -1.75 -5.20 -0.38
N GLU A 30 -0.59 -4.62 -0.10
CA GLU A 30 0.17 -3.78 -1.03
C GLU A 30 0.64 -4.57 -2.25
N GLN A 31 1.06 -5.81 -2.05
CA GLN A 31 1.41 -6.72 -3.14
C GLN A 31 0.17 -7.04 -3.98
N ALA A 32 -0.97 -7.33 -3.34
CA ALA A 32 -2.24 -7.57 -4.04
C ALA A 32 -2.66 -6.34 -4.88
N ASP A 33 -2.56 -5.13 -4.33
CA ASP A 33 -2.88 -3.90 -5.03
C ASP A 33 -1.94 -3.63 -6.22
N THR A 34 -0.66 -3.92 -6.04
CA THR A 34 0.34 -3.83 -7.13
C THR A 34 -0.01 -4.79 -8.26
N ILE A 35 -0.37 -6.04 -7.93
CA ILE A 35 -0.77 -7.04 -8.92
C ILE A 35 -2.04 -6.58 -9.66
N LEU A 36 -3.05 -6.07 -8.94
CA LEU A 36 -4.29 -5.58 -9.56
C LEU A 36 -4.02 -4.39 -10.50
N ALA A 37 -3.14 -3.46 -10.11
CA ALA A 37 -2.74 -2.35 -10.96
C ALA A 37 -1.97 -2.81 -12.21
N GLN A 38 -1.10 -3.82 -12.08
CA GLN A 38 -0.41 -4.43 -13.22
C GLN A 38 -1.38 -5.16 -14.15
N VAL A 39 -2.30 -5.96 -13.61
CA VAL A 39 -3.32 -6.66 -14.39
C VAL A 39 -4.20 -5.68 -15.16
N ALA A 40 -4.58 -4.55 -14.56
CA ALA A 40 -5.35 -3.51 -15.26
C ALA A 40 -4.59 -2.93 -16.47
N LYS A 41 -3.29 -2.65 -16.31
CA LYS A 41 -2.43 -2.18 -17.41
C LYS A 41 -2.28 -3.25 -18.49
N GLU A 42 -2.02 -4.50 -18.10
CA GLU A 42 -1.84 -5.61 -19.03
C GLU A 42 -3.13 -5.96 -19.79
N ARG A 43 -4.29 -5.78 -19.15
CA ARG A 43 -5.59 -5.93 -19.80
C ARG A 43 -5.78 -4.86 -20.88
N ALA A 44 -5.52 -3.60 -20.56
CA ALA A 44 -5.58 -2.53 -21.56
C ALA A 44 -4.60 -2.77 -22.72
N ALA A 45 -3.39 -3.26 -22.43
CA ALA A 45 -2.42 -3.63 -23.45
C ALA A 45 -2.90 -4.79 -24.34
N ALA A 46 -3.54 -5.82 -23.76
CA ALA A 46 -4.09 -6.95 -24.52
C ALA A 46 -5.25 -6.53 -25.44
N GLU A 47 -6.12 -5.63 -24.96
CA GLU A 47 -7.20 -5.05 -25.78
C GLU A 47 -6.64 -4.19 -26.93
N ASN A 48 -5.63 -3.35 -26.65
CA ASN A 48 -4.98 -2.55 -27.69
C ASN A 48 -4.28 -3.43 -28.73
N ALA A 49 -3.57 -4.47 -28.30
CA ALA A 49 -2.92 -5.42 -29.22
C ALA A 49 -3.95 -6.12 -30.12
N TYR A 50 -5.12 -6.46 -29.58
CA TYR A 50 -6.22 -7.00 -30.39
C TYR A 50 -6.74 -5.98 -31.39
N ALA A 51 -6.99 -4.74 -30.97
CA ALA A 51 -7.48 -3.67 -31.86
C ALA A 51 -6.48 -3.36 -32.99
N GLU A 52 -5.18 -3.32 -32.69
CA GLU A 52 -4.12 -3.16 -33.69
C GLU A 52 -4.10 -4.34 -34.67
N ARG A 53 -4.19 -5.57 -34.16
CA ARG A 53 -4.23 -6.78 -34.98
C ARG A 53 -5.48 -6.83 -35.85
N GLU A 54 -6.61 -6.37 -35.35
CA GLU A 54 -7.87 -6.31 -36.09
C GLU A 54 -7.74 -5.41 -37.33
N GLN A 55 -7.13 -4.23 -37.21
CA GLN A 55 -6.85 -3.35 -38.36
C GLN A 55 -5.98 -4.04 -39.42
N VAL A 56 -4.95 -4.77 -38.98
CA VAL A 56 -4.07 -5.54 -39.86
C VAL A 56 -4.80 -6.73 -40.50
N CYS A 57 -5.72 -7.38 -39.79
CA CYS A 57 -6.46 -8.50 -40.32
C CYS A 57 -7.39 -8.09 -41.46
N TYR A 58 -8.00 -6.91 -41.40
CA TYR A 58 -8.85 -6.40 -42.48
C TYR A 58 -8.10 -6.10 -43.78
N SER A 59 -6.77 -5.93 -43.74
CA SER A 59 -5.96 -5.76 -44.96
C SER A 59 -5.50 -7.09 -45.58
N LYS A 60 -5.84 -8.25 -44.99
CA LYS A 60 -5.43 -9.58 -45.48
C LYS A 60 -6.54 -10.24 -46.29
N PHE A 61 -6.16 -11.18 -47.15
CA PHE A 61 -7.13 -11.97 -47.91
C PHE A 61 -7.92 -12.94 -47.03
N PHE A 62 -7.25 -13.58 -46.06
CA PHE A 62 -7.87 -14.50 -45.11
C PHE A 62 -8.27 -13.80 -43.80
N VAL A 63 -9.15 -12.80 -43.89
CA VAL A 63 -9.55 -11.95 -42.74
C VAL A 63 -10.08 -12.79 -41.58
N ASN A 64 -11.00 -13.73 -41.84
CA ASN A 64 -11.66 -14.52 -40.79
C ASN A 64 -10.67 -15.34 -39.95
N ASN A 65 -9.76 -16.07 -40.61
CA ASN A 65 -8.74 -16.84 -39.90
C ASN A 65 -7.81 -15.94 -39.08
N CYS A 66 -7.38 -14.80 -39.63
CA CYS A 66 -6.58 -13.83 -38.88
C CYS A 66 -7.32 -13.27 -37.65
N LEU A 67 -8.60 -12.95 -37.79
CA LEU A 67 -9.43 -12.46 -36.68
C LEU A 67 -9.65 -13.53 -35.62
N ASP A 68 -9.82 -14.78 -36.01
CA ASP A 68 -10.00 -15.89 -35.07
C ASP A 68 -8.73 -16.15 -34.26
N GLU A 69 -7.56 -16.15 -34.90
CA GLU A 69 -6.27 -16.21 -34.21
C GLU A 69 -6.11 -15.05 -33.23
N ALA A 70 -6.41 -13.82 -33.66
CA ALA A 70 -6.34 -12.63 -32.80
C ALA A 70 -7.28 -12.74 -31.58
N LYS A 71 -8.48 -13.30 -31.77
CA LYS A 71 -9.45 -13.52 -30.68
C LYS A 71 -8.98 -14.62 -29.73
N GLU A 72 -8.36 -15.69 -30.22
CA GLU A 72 -7.81 -16.74 -29.36
C GLU A 72 -6.61 -16.23 -28.55
N GLU A 73 -5.69 -15.48 -29.17
CA GLU A 73 -4.58 -14.81 -28.46
C GLU A 73 -5.11 -13.89 -27.34
N ARG A 74 -6.11 -13.05 -27.66
CA ARG A 74 -6.77 -12.18 -26.68
C ARG A 74 -7.41 -12.99 -25.56
N ARG A 75 -8.17 -14.05 -25.88
CA ARG A 75 -8.85 -14.89 -24.88
C ARG A 75 -7.85 -15.58 -23.96
N ALA A 76 -6.77 -16.16 -24.49
CA ALA A 76 -5.72 -16.79 -23.71
C ALA A 76 -5.06 -15.78 -22.75
N ARG A 77 -4.72 -14.58 -23.25
CA ARG A 77 -4.10 -13.54 -22.42
C ARG A 77 -5.02 -13.04 -21.32
N LEU A 78 -6.29 -12.80 -21.62
CA LEU A 78 -7.27 -12.37 -20.63
C LEU A 78 -7.56 -13.46 -19.58
N ALA A 79 -7.53 -14.73 -19.96
CA ALA A 79 -7.70 -15.86 -19.04
C ALA A 79 -6.53 -15.94 -18.04
N GLU A 80 -5.29 -15.81 -18.50
CA GLU A 80 -4.10 -15.76 -17.64
C GLU A 80 -4.16 -14.59 -16.64
N LEU A 81 -4.55 -13.41 -17.12
CA LEU A 81 -4.74 -12.21 -16.28
C LEU A 81 -5.82 -12.40 -15.23
N ARG A 82 -6.91 -13.08 -15.59
CA ARG A 82 -8.03 -13.36 -14.68
C ARG A 82 -7.58 -14.24 -13.50
N THR A 83 -6.72 -15.23 -13.72
CA THR A 83 -6.17 -16.06 -12.63
C THR A 83 -5.44 -15.19 -11.62
N ARG A 84 -4.52 -14.33 -12.09
CA ARG A 84 -3.76 -13.40 -11.24
C ARG A 84 -4.66 -12.43 -10.47
N GLU A 85 -5.72 -11.93 -11.11
CA GLU A 85 -6.72 -11.07 -10.49
C GLU A 85 -7.53 -11.79 -9.40
N ILE A 86 -7.92 -13.05 -9.65
CA ILE A 86 -8.67 -13.85 -8.68
C ILE A 86 -7.83 -14.08 -7.43
N ASP A 87 -6.56 -14.44 -7.58
CA ASP A 87 -5.66 -14.71 -6.44
C ASP A 87 -5.44 -13.46 -5.58
N ALA A 88 -5.18 -12.31 -6.20
CA ALA A 88 -5.02 -11.04 -5.50
C ALA A 88 -6.31 -10.62 -4.77
N ASN A 89 -7.46 -10.73 -5.43
CA ASN A 89 -8.74 -10.39 -4.81
C ASN A 89 -9.13 -11.38 -3.70
N TYR A 90 -8.84 -12.66 -3.88
CA TYR A 90 -9.08 -13.68 -2.86
C TYR A 90 -8.27 -13.35 -1.59
N PHE A 91 -6.99 -13.02 -1.73
CA PHE A 91 -6.16 -12.59 -0.61
C PHE A 91 -6.75 -11.37 0.11
N LYS A 92 -7.14 -10.32 -0.63
CA LYS A 92 -7.75 -9.11 -0.03
C LYS A 92 -9.04 -9.41 0.72
N ARG A 93 -9.92 -10.24 0.15
CA ARG A 93 -11.16 -10.65 0.82
C ARG A 93 -10.86 -11.43 2.10
N LYS A 94 -9.94 -12.38 2.04
CA LYS A 94 -9.54 -13.17 3.21
C LYS A 94 -8.96 -12.29 4.31
N ASN A 95 -8.02 -11.40 3.96
CA ASN A 95 -7.41 -10.48 4.91
C ASN A 95 -8.45 -9.55 5.56
N ALA A 96 -9.41 -9.04 4.79
CA ALA A 96 -10.48 -8.19 5.33
C ALA A 96 -11.38 -8.95 6.32
N VAL A 97 -11.71 -10.22 6.04
CA VAL A 97 -12.45 -11.08 6.97
C VAL A 97 -11.63 -11.33 8.23
N ASP A 98 -10.36 -11.72 8.10
CA ASP A 98 -9.48 -11.98 9.25
C ASP A 98 -9.36 -10.74 10.18
N LEU A 99 -9.31 -9.54 9.61
CA LEU A 99 -9.30 -8.28 10.37
C LEU A 99 -10.62 -8.04 11.11
N ARG A 100 -11.76 -8.29 10.44
CA ARG A 100 -13.08 -8.14 11.05
C ARG A 100 -13.33 -9.15 12.17
N ASP A 101 -12.89 -10.38 11.99
CA ASP A 101 -13.01 -11.42 13.02
C ASP A 101 -12.20 -11.06 14.26
N ARG A 102 -10.99 -10.50 14.10
CA ARG A 102 -10.19 -9.98 15.22
C ARG A 102 -10.87 -8.82 15.93
N GLU A 103 -11.43 -7.86 15.18
CA GLU A 103 -12.18 -6.74 15.75
C GLU A 103 -13.40 -7.21 16.54
N LEU A 104 -14.14 -8.19 16.01
CA LEU A 104 -15.30 -8.76 16.67
C LEU A 104 -14.92 -9.51 17.94
N GLN A 105 -13.81 -10.26 17.93
CA GLN A 105 -13.28 -10.92 19.12
C GLN A 105 -12.87 -9.92 20.20
N ASP A 106 -12.16 -8.85 19.86
CA ASP A 106 -11.79 -7.79 20.80
C ASP A 106 -13.03 -7.12 21.41
N ARG A 107 -14.04 -6.81 20.57
CA ARG A 107 -15.31 -6.26 21.07
C ARG A 107 -16.01 -7.21 22.02
N ASN A 108 -16.15 -8.49 21.66
CA ASN A 108 -16.80 -9.48 22.51
C ASN A 108 -16.08 -9.64 23.85
N GLN A 109 -14.74 -9.54 23.88
CA GLN A 109 -13.97 -9.57 25.12
C GLN A 109 -14.23 -8.33 25.99
N ARG A 110 -14.30 -7.14 25.38
CA ARG A 110 -14.61 -5.89 26.08
C ARG A 110 -16.03 -5.90 26.63
N ASP A 111 -16.99 -6.35 25.83
CA ASP A 111 -18.40 -6.46 26.24
C ASP A 111 -18.54 -7.46 27.38
N ALA A 112 -17.89 -8.62 27.31
CA ALA A 112 -17.87 -9.59 28.41
C ALA A 112 -17.21 -9.02 29.68
N ALA A 113 -16.11 -8.27 29.55
CA ALA A 113 -15.48 -7.61 30.69
C ALA A 113 -16.36 -6.52 31.29
N GLU A 114 -17.08 -5.76 30.46
CA GLU A 114 -18.04 -4.76 30.90
C GLU A 114 -19.25 -5.41 31.58
N GLU A 115 -19.76 -6.51 31.05
CA GLU A 115 -20.83 -7.29 31.68
C GLU A 115 -20.43 -7.80 33.06
N VAL A 116 -19.22 -8.34 33.19
CA VAL A 116 -18.66 -8.74 34.51
C VAL A 116 -18.55 -7.53 35.43
N SER A 117 -18.09 -6.38 34.93
CA SER A 117 -17.99 -5.14 35.71
C SER A 117 -19.35 -4.61 36.17
N ARG A 118 -20.35 -4.64 35.29
CA ARG A 118 -21.74 -4.23 35.57
C ARG A 118 -22.42 -5.22 36.52
N ALA A 119 -22.13 -6.51 36.42
CA ALA A 119 -22.64 -7.51 37.36
C ALA A 119 -22.02 -7.32 38.75
N ALA A 120 -20.74 -6.96 38.84
CA ALA A 120 -20.07 -6.64 40.10
C ALA A 120 -20.53 -5.30 40.71
N ASN A 121 -20.82 -4.31 39.86
CA ASN A 121 -21.29 -2.98 40.25
C ASN A 121 -22.63 -2.69 39.55
N PRO A 122 -23.73 -3.29 40.02
CA PRO A 122 -25.03 -3.07 39.40
C PRO A 122 -25.38 -1.58 39.46
N PRO A 123 -25.84 -0.97 38.36
CA PRO A 123 -26.28 0.40 38.37
C PRO A 123 -27.42 0.56 39.37
N ALA A 124 -27.46 1.72 40.04
CA ALA A 124 -28.52 2.02 40.98
C ALA A 124 -29.90 1.82 40.30
N PRO A 125 -30.87 1.22 40.99
CA PRO A 125 -32.19 0.97 40.42
C PRO A 125 -32.76 2.29 39.90
N THR A 126 -33.28 2.26 38.68
CA THR A 126 -33.95 3.43 38.10
C THR A 126 -35.18 3.73 38.93
N VAL A 127 -35.12 4.82 39.68
CA VAL A 127 -36.26 5.36 40.43
C VAL A 127 -37.40 5.67 39.45
N ASP A 128 -38.60 5.20 39.76
CA ASP A 128 -39.80 5.44 38.98
C ASP A 128 -39.94 6.95 38.72
N PRO A 129 -40.13 7.39 37.46
CA PRO A 129 -40.33 8.81 37.15
C PRO A 129 -41.44 9.48 37.96
N ALA A 130 -42.41 8.71 38.46
CA ALA A 130 -43.49 9.20 39.33
C ALA A 130 -43.04 9.58 40.76
N ASP A 131 -41.98 8.95 41.27
CA ASP A 131 -41.44 9.17 42.62
C ASP A 131 -40.35 10.25 42.66
N LYS A 132 -39.93 10.76 41.50
CA LYS A 132 -38.99 11.87 41.44
C LYS A 132 -39.70 13.17 41.83
N PRO A 133 -39.26 13.89 42.88
CA PRO A 133 -39.80 15.21 43.16
C PRO A 133 -39.61 16.09 41.92
N ARG A 134 -40.68 16.79 41.51
CA ARG A 134 -40.61 17.70 40.36
C ARG A 134 -39.39 18.60 40.52
N PRO A 135 -38.50 18.67 39.51
CA PRO A 135 -37.31 19.49 39.62
C PRO A 135 -37.76 20.92 39.89
N GLN A 136 -37.37 21.44 41.06
CA GLN A 136 -37.49 22.86 41.36
C GLN A 136 -36.75 23.62 40.26
N PRO A 137 -37.30 24.70 39.70
CA PRO A 137 -36.60 25.51 38.71
C PRO A 137 -35.41 26.22 39.37
N THR A 138 -34.29 25.52 39.49
CA THR A 138 -33.00 26.02 39.96
C THR A 138 -32.15 26.56 38.80
N GLY A 139 -32.72 26.62 37.60
CA GLY A 139 -32.08 27.14 36.42
C GLY A 139 -32.21 28.66 36.30
N LYS A 140 -31.15 29.30 35.81
CA LYS A 140 -31.19 30.69 35.35
C LYS A 140 -32.33 30.87 34.34
N LEU A 141 -33.08 31.96 34.50
CA LEU A 141 -34.17 32.32 33.59
C LEU A 141 -33.65 32.32 32.14
N PRO A 142 -34.46 31.93 31.13
CA PRO A 142 -34.05 31.96 29.73
C PRO A 142 -33.39 33.28 29.30
N ALA A 143 -33.91 34.41 29.79
CA ALA A 143 -33.33 35.74 29.56
C ALA A 143 -31.91 35.90 30.13
N GLN A 144 -31.63 35.36 31.32
CA GLN A 144 -30.28 35.38 31.91
C GLN A 144 -29.31 34.51 31.11
N ARG A 145 -29.76 33.36 30.61
CA ARG A 145 -28.93 32.50 29.75
C ARG A 145 -28.60 33.17 28.42
N GLN A 146 -29.57 33.87 27.83
CA GLN A 146 -29.36 34.64 26.59
C GLN A 146 -28.40 35.81 26.82
N ALA A 147 -28.54 36.53 27.93
CA ALA A 147 -27.63 37.62 28.29
C ALA A 147 -26.19 37.13 28.51
N GLU A 148 -26.01 36.01 29.20
CA GLU A 148 -24.69 35.40 29.39
C GLU A 148 -24.07 34.92 28.07
N HIS A 149 -24.88 34.36 27.16
CA HIS A 149 -24.41 33.98 25.83
C HIS A 149 -24.00 35.21 25.02
N ALA A 150 -24.82 36.27 24.99
CA ALA A 150 -24.49 37.50 24.30
C ALA A 150 -23.23 38.16 24.86
N ALA A 151 -23.04 38.15 26.19
CA ALA A 151 -21.83 38.65 26.83
C ALA A 151 -20.59 37.81 26.46
N ARG A 152 -20.72 36.48 26.40
CA ARG A 152 -19.62 35.60 25.95
C ARG A 152 -19.25 35.85 24.49
N GLU A 153 -20.23 36.03 23.62
CA GLU A 153 -19.98 36.34 22.20
C GLU A 153 -19.32 37.71 22.04
N GLN A 154 -19.74 38.72 22.80
CA GLN A 154 -19.08 40.03 22.79
C GLN A 154 -17.65 39.95 23.32
N GLN A 155 -17.39 39.16 24.37
CA GLN A 155 -16.04 38.94 24.88
C GLN A 155 -15.15 38.22 23.85
N ARG A 156 -15.67 37.19 23.18
CA ARG A 156 -14.96 36.50 22.10
C ARG A 156 -14.65 37.43 20.94
N ALA A 157 -15.62 38.21 20.48
CA ALA A 157 -15.42 39.18 19.41
C ALA A 157 -14.38 40.26 19.78
N ALA A 158 -14.40 40.74 21.03
CA ALA A 158 -13.42 41.70 21.52
C ALA A 158 -12.00 41.09 21.60
N GLN A 159 -11.87 39.84 22.08
CA GLN A 159 -10.60 39.12 22.11
C GLN A 159 -10.07 38.85 20.70
N GLU A 160 -10.93 38.39 19.78
CA GLU A 160 -10.56 38.16 18.39
C GLU A 160 -10.11 39.45 17.70
N ALA A 161 -10.78 40.57 17.95
CA ALA A 161 -10.38 41.87 17.42
C ALA A 161 -9.04 42.34 18.01
N ALA A 162 -8.82 42.15 19.32
CA ALA A 162 -7.56 42.49 19.97
C ALA A 162 -6.39 41.64 19.47
N GLU A 163 -6.61 40.34 19.25
CA GLU A 163 -5.58 39.38 18.83
C GLU A 163 -5.44 39.27 17.30
N ALA A 164 -6.30 39.91 16.51
CA ALA A 164 -6.27 39.80 15.04
C ALA A 164 -4.91 40.21 14.45
N GLY A 165 -4.34 41.31 14.93
CA GLY A 165 -3.03 41.79 14.48
C GLY A 165 -1.87 40.87 14.88
N GLU A 166 -1.92 40.30 16.09
CA GLU A 166 -0.92 39.34 16.54
C GLU A 166 -1.00 38.01 15.78
N ARG A 167 -2.22 37.53 15.51
CA ARG A 167 -2.45 36.32 14.72
C ARG A 167 -1.93 36.48 13.28
N ALA A 168 -2.19 37.61 12.64
CA ALA A 168 -1.64 37.90 11.31
C ALA A 168 -0.11 37.84 11.29
N ARG A 169 0.55 38.49 12.26
CA ARG A 169 2.02 38.46 12.39
C ARG A 169 2.57 37.06 12.65
N LYS A 170 1.93 36.27 13.51
CA LYS A 170 2.33 34.87 13.77
C LYS A 170 2.20 34.00 12.53
N VAL A 171 1.16 34.21 11.72
CA VAL A 171 0.97 33.48 10.45
C VAL A 171 2.08 33.83 9.46
N GLU A 172 2.41 35.12 9.30
CA GLU A 172 3.51 35.57 8.45
C GLU A 172 4.86 35.00 8.92
N GLU A 173 5.14 35.06 10.22
CA GLU A 173 6.37 34.51 10.80
C GLU A 173 6.46 32.99 10.60
N PHE A 174 5.34 32.26 10.74
CA PHE A 174 5.32 30.82 10.50
C PHE A 174 5.56 30.48 9.02
N GLN A 175 5.00 31.27 8.09
CA GLN A 175 5.24 31.10 6.66
C GLN A 175 6.72 31.35 6.32
N GLN A 176 7.32 32.41 6.85
CA GLN A 176 8.75 32.69 6.67
C GLN A 176 9.64 31.57 7.23
N LYS A 177 9.32 31.06 8.42
CA LYS A 177 10.05 29.92 9.00
C LYS A 177 9.94 28.66 8.13
N GLN A 178 8.79 28.42 7.52
CA GLN A 178 8.62 27.29 6.59
C GLN A 178 9.46 27.45 5.33
N THR A 179 9.48 28.64 4.72
CA THR A 179 10.32 28.89 3.54
C THR A 179 11.80 28.74 3.86
N ASP A 180 12.25 29.31 4.99
CA ASP A 180 13.64 29.23 5.43
C ASP A 180 14.08 27.80 5.75
N ALA A 181 13.19 27.02 6.37
CA ALA A 181 13.43 25.61 6.64
C ALA A 181 13.53 24.79 5.34
N ALA A 182 12.63 25.02 4.38
CA ALA A 182 12.65 24.35 3.09
C ALA A 182 13.92 24.68 2.29
N GLU A 183 14.35 25.95 2.27
CA GLU A 183 15.61 26.34 1.65
C GLU A 183 16.82 25.71 2.33
N ARG A 184 16.84 25.67 3.67
CA ARG A 184 17.91 25.02 4.42
C ARG A 184 18.00 23.54 4.10
N GLN A 185 16.86 22.85 4.00
CA GLN A 185 16.80 21.45 3.62
C GLN A 185 17.34 21.23 2.20
N LYS A 186 16.95 22.07 1.23
CA LYS A 186 17.50 22.02 -0.14
C LYS A 186 19.02 22.19 -0.16
N ARG A 187 19.55 23.21 0.51
CA ARG A 187 21.00 23.46 0.60
C ARG A 187 21.75 22.30 1.27
N VAL A 188 21.17 21.67 2.29
CA VAL A 188 21.78 20.52 2.95
C VAL A 188 21.78 19.30 2.02
N ALA A 189 20.67 19.02 1.32
CA ALA A 189 20.56 17.93 0.37
C ALA A 189 21.54 18.09 -0.80
N GLU A 190 21.66 19.29 -1.37
CA GLU A 190 22.64 19.61 -2.43
C GLU A 190 24.08 19.38 -1.96
N LYS A 191 24.44 19.88 -0.76
CA LYS A 191 25.78 19.66 -0.19
C LYS A 191 26.05 18.18 0.11
N GLN A 192 25.04 17.42 0.52
CA GLN A 192 25.17 15.98 0.74
C GLN A 192 25.37 15.25 -0.59
N ALA A 193 24.58 15.57 -1.61
CA ALA A 193 24.71 15.01 -2.96
C ALA A 193 26.07 15.32 -3.58
N GLU A 194 26.56 16.56 -3.48
CA GLU A 194 27.90 16.94 -3.94
C GLU A 194 28.99 16.15 -3.22
N ARG A 195 28.90 16.03 -1.89
CA ARG A 195 29.85 15.24 -1.08
C ARG A 195 29.82 13.76 -1.46
N GLN A 196 28.64 13.19 -1.69
CA GLN A 196 28.48 11.80 -2.12
C GLN A 196 29.05 11.59 -3.54
N ALA A 197 28.75 12.47 -4.49
CA ALA A 197 29.31 12.40 -5.85
C ALA A 197 30.84 12.51 -5.85
N LYS A 198 31.40 13.40 -5.01
CA LYS A 198 32.86 13.54 -4.86
C LYS A 198 33.49 12.30 -4.21
N ARG A 199 32.82 11.65 -3.26
CA ARG A 199 33.26 10.38 -2.67
C ARG A 199 33.20 9.24 -3.69
N ALA A 200 32.07 9.06 -4.37
CA ALA A 200 31.89 8.04 -5.41
C ALA A 200 32.92 8.19 -6.55
N LYS A 201 33.23 9.42 -6.99
CA LYS A 201 34.28 9.67 -7.98
C LYS A 201 35.67 9.24 -7.46
N ARG A 202 36.02 9.59 -6.22
CA ARG A 202 37.30 9.17 -5.61
C ARG A 202 37.40 7.66 -5.50
N GLU A 203 36.33 7.01 -5.06
CA GLU A 203 36.25 5.54 -4.95
C GLU A 203 36.35 4.86 -6.32
N ALA A 204 35.71 5.41 -7.36
CA ALA A 204 35.80 4.91 -8.73
C ALA A 204 37.22 5.10 -9.32
N ASP A 205 37.84 6.27 -9.11
CA ASP A 205 39.21 6.54 -9.54
C ASP A 205 40.23 5.62 -8.83
N GLU A 206 40.02 5.34 -7.54
CA GLU A 206 40.83 4.39 -6.77
C GLU A 206 40.64 2.94 -7.24
N ALA A 207 39.39 2.52 -7.46
CA ALA A 207 39.08 1.19 -7.99
C ALA A 207 39.65 0.98 -9.40
N ALA A 208 39.59 2.00 -10.28
CA ALA A 208 40.18 1.95 -11.61
C ALA A 208 41.70 1.82 -11.55
N LYS A 209 42.37 2.54 -10.64
CA LYS A 209 43.82 2.39 -10.40
C LYS A 209 44.17 0.97 -9.92
N GLN A 210 43.44 0.46 -8.93
CA GLN A 210 43.66 -0.90 -8.41
C GLN A 210 43.41 -1.97 -9.48
N ALA A 211 42.39 -1.82 -10.32
CA ALA A 211 42.11 -2.72 -11.44
C ALA A 211 43.24 -2.70 -12.48
N ALA A 212 43.73 -1.51 -12.86
CA ALA A 212 44.86 -1.36 -13.78
C ALA A 212 46.16 -1.95 -13.21
N GLU A 213 46.42 -1.79 -11.91
CA GLU A 213 47.56 -2.41 -11.23
C GLU A 213 47.44 -3.93 -11.18
N ALA A 214 46.25 -4.47 -10.88
CA ALA A 214 45.98 -5.91 -10.89
C ALA A 214 46.12 -6.52 -12.29
N GLU A 215 45.67 -5.82 -13.33
CA GLU A 215 45.83 -6.25 -14.73
C GLU A 215 47.31 -6.28 -15.13
N ARG A 216 48.07 -5.22 -14.81
CA ARG A 216 49.53 -5.17 -15.03
C ARG A 216 50.25 -6.30 -14.30
N ALA A 217 49.82 -6.65 -13.08
CA ALA A 217 50.39 -7.77 -12.33
C ALA A 217 50.09 -9.13 -12.99
N ARG A 218 48.87 -9.33 -13.49
CA ARG A 218 48.48 -10.55 -14.23
C ARG A 218 49.24 -10.71 -15.53
N GLN A 219 49.40 -9.64 -16.31
CA GLN A 219 50.18 -9.65 -17.57
C GLN A 219 51.64 -10.03 -17.31
N LYS A 220 52.25 -9.53 -16.23
CA LYS A 220 53.62 -9.91 -15.82
C LYS A 220 53.74 -11.38 -15.39
N ALA A 221 52.69 -11.99 -14.86
CA ALA A 221 52.69 -13.38 -14.43
C ALA A 221 52.50 -14.38 -15.58
N GLN A 222 51.83 -13.99 -16.67
CA GLN A 222 51.57 -14.83 -17.85
C GLN A 222 52.68 -14.76 -18.93
N GLY A 223 53.57 -13.77 -18.85
CA GLY A 223 54.71 -13.59 -19.76
C GLY A 223 56.02 -14.25 -19.31
N LYS A 224 55.96 -15.26 -18.43
CA LYS A 224 57.11 -16.07 -18.00
C LYS A 224 56.89 -17.53 -18.32
#